data_AF-A0A9P7HFP9-F1
#
_entry.id   AF-A0A9P7HFP9-F1
#
_cell.length_a   1.000
_cell.length_b   1.000
_cell.length_c   1.000
_cell.angle_alpha   90.00
_cell.angle_beta   90.00
_cell.angle_gamma   90.00
#
_symmetry.space_group_name_H-M   'P 1'
#
loop_
_entity.id
_entity.type
_entity.pdbx_description
1 polymer ?
#
loop_
_entity_poly.entity_id
_entity_poly.type
_entity_poly.pdbx_seq_one_letter_code
_entity_poly.pdbx_strand_id
1 'polypeptide(L)'
;MQFSLAFLAAVLSATSVSAAPADTVSMMAASPQWTIENMQRSCAKDNSACTWNFKINTHTAAATGCKYVVKGSNASQRNGGPVKCGDYTITSGWSGQFGPGNGFTTFSVVSSKRQIVWPAYTDKQVSSGKVVKPNQSYTPANLPK
;
A
#
# COMPACT_ATOMS: atom_id res chain seq x y z
N MET A 1 61.11 53.43 -22.71
CA MET A 1 60.88 53.25 -21.26
C MET A 1 59.71 52.31 -21.08
N GLN A 2 59.92 51.28 -20.27
CA GLN A 2 59.00 50.17 -20.00
C GLN A 2 57.86 50.62 -19.08
N PHE A 3 56.63 50.18 -19.36
CA PHE A 3 55.66 49.91 -18.31
C PHE A 3 55.05 48.54 -18.57
N SER A 4 55.44 47.61 -17.71
CA SER A 4 55.04 46.21 -17.71
C SER A 4 53.60 46.07 -17.22
N LEU A 5 52.72 45.51 -18.05
CA LEU A 5 51.39 45.06 -17.63
C LEU A 5 51.49 43.58 -17.24
N ALA A 6 51.54 43.35 -15.93
CA ALA A 6 51.59 42.04 -15.31
C ALA A 6 50.26 41.29 -15.48
N PHE A 7 50.39 40.00 -15.80
CA PHE A 7 49.34 38.99 -15.86
C PHE A 7 48.56 38.88 -14.53
N LEU A 8 47.22 39.00 -14.58
CA LEU A 8 46.33 38.47 -13.53
C LEU A 8 45.66 37.19 -14.05
N ALA A 9 46.20 36.03 -13.64
CA ALA A 9 45.51 34.75 -13.75
C ALA A 9 44.73 34.50 -12.45
N ALA A 10 43.42 34.75 -12.45
CA ALA A 10 42.54 34.40 -11.35
C ALA A 10 42.19 32.90 -11.42
N VAL A 11 42.81 32.10 -10.56
CA VAL A 11 42.47 30.68 -10.39
C VAL A 11 41.20 30.61 -9.52
N LEU A 12 40.03 30.39 -10.13
CA LEU A 12 38.84 29.98 -9.39
C LEU A 12 38.98 28.50 -8.99
N SER A 13 39.37 28.25 -7.74
CA SER A 13 39.29 26.93 -7.13
C SER A 13 37.81 26.55 -6.93
N ALA A 14 37.24 25.80 -7.87
CA ALA A 14 35.93 25.19 -7.71
C ALA A 14 36.02 24.05 -6.67
N THR A 15 35.62 24.32 -5.42
CA THR A 15 35.39 23.27 -4.44
C THR A 15 34.09 22.54 -4.81
N SER A 16 34.21 21.45 -5.56
CA SER A 16 33.11 20.51 -5.76
C SER A 16 32.84 19.78 -4.45
N VAL A 17 31.83 20.23 -3.70
CA VAL A 17 31.32 19.50 -2.54
C VAL A 17 30.61 18.25 -3.06
N SER A 18 31.31 17.12 -3.07
CA SER A 18 30.72 15.82 -3.36
C SER A 18 29.89 15.40 -2.15
N ALA A 19 28.58 15.55 -2.22
CA ALA A 19 27.68 14.95 -1.24
C ALA A 19 27.68 13.43 -1.43
N ALA A 20 28.23 12.69 -0.47
CA ALA A 20 28.13 11.23 -0.46
C ALA A 20 26.64 10.82 -0.37
N PRO A 21 26.20 9.78 -1.10
CA PRO A 21 24.83 9.30 -0.98
C PRO A 21 24.55 8.85 0.45
N ALA A 22 23.41 9.29 1.00
CA ALA A 22 22.97 8.85 2.32
C ALA A 22 22.62 7.36 2.28
N ASP A 23 23.02 6.62 3.32
CA ASP A 23 22.66 5.21 3.49
C ASP A 23 21.13 5.06 3.52
N THR A 24 20.60 4.15 2.70
CA THR A 24 19.17 3.83 2.67
C THR A 24 18.92 2.43 3.20
N VAL A 25 17.88 2.29 4.03
CA VAL A 25 17.43 0.99 4.54
C VAL A 25 16.13 0.62 3.83
N SER A 26 16.11 -0.54 3.16
CA SER A 26 14.88 -1.05 2.57
C SER A 26 13.95 -1.54 3.67
N MET A 27 12.71 -1.03 3.66
CA MET A 27 11.65 -1.50 4.55
C MET A 27 10.92 -2.72 3.99
N MET A 28 11.25 -3.21 2.79
CA MET A 28 10.63 -4.42 2.25
C MET A 28 11.10 -5.65 3.04
N ALA A 29 10.16 -6.49 3.45
CA ALA A 29 10.50 -7.71 4.16
C ALA A 29 11.07 -8.76 3.21
N ALA A 30 12.06 -9.52 3.67
CA ALA A 30 12.67 -10.62 2.93
C ALA A 30 11.81 -11.92 2.90
N SER A 31 10.54 -11.84 3.27
CA SER A 31 9.59 -12.95 3.22
C SER A 31 8.91 -13.04 1.85
N PRO A 32 8.33 -14.20 1.47
CA PRO A 32 7.54 -14.32 0.26
C PRO A 32 6.45 -13.26 0.14
N GLN A 33 6.06 -12.94 -1.10
CA GLN A 33 4.89 -12.10 -1.34
C GLN A 33 3.64 -12.73 -0.74
N TRP A 34 2.73 -11.90 -0.25
CA TRP A 34 1.43 -12.38 0.22
C TRP A 34 0.43 -12.29 -0.92
N THR A 35 -0.30 -13.36 -1.16
CA THR A 35 -1.41 -13.39 -2.12
C THR A 35 -2.72 -13.19 -1.38
N ILE A 36 -3.49 -12.21 -1.84
CA ILE A 36 -4.88 -12.02 -1.40
C ILE A 36 -5.76 -12.80 -2.35
N GLU A 37 -6.32 -13.89 -1.82
CA GLU A 37 -7.08 -14.84 -2.60
C GLU A 37 -8.57 -14.59 -2.50
N ASN A 38 -9.24 -14.79 -3.64
CA ASN A 38 -10.70 -14.80 -3.74
C ASN A 38 -11.36 -13.53 -3.18
N MET A 39 -10.71 -12.36 -3.36
CA MET A 39 -11.26 -11.08 -2.92
C MET A 39 -12.64 -10.83 -3.54
N GLN A 40 -13.62 -10.52 -2.71
CA GLN A 40 -15.00 -10.28 -3.10
C GLN A 40 -15.63 -9.24 -2.16
N ARG A 41 -16.35 -8.26 -2.72
CA ARG A 41 -17.19 -7.32 -1.97
C ARG A 41 -18.65 -7.53 -2.30
N SER A 42 -19.49 -7.72 -1.29
CA SER A 42 -20.95 -7.70 -1.42
C SER A 42 -21.52 -6.62 -0.51
N CYS A 43 -22.36 -5.74 -1.06
CA CYS A 43 -22.99 -4.66 -0.33
C CYS A 43 -24.49 -4.86 -0.22
N ALA A 44 -25.08 -4.42 0.90
CA ALA A 44 -26.52 -4.30 1.03
C ALA A 44 -27.09 -3.35 -0.03
N LYS A 45 -28.35 -3.57 -0.44
CA LYS A 45 -29.00 -2.79 -1.52
C LYS A 45 -29.07 -1.29 -1.20
N ASP A 46 -29.21 -0.95 0.07
CA ASP A 46 -29.23 0.41 0.60
C ASP A 46 -27.82 0.98 0.86
N ASN A 47 -26.77 0.21 0.56
CA ASN A 47 -25.37 0.55 0.82
C ASN A 47 -25.08 0.92 2.29
N SER A 48 -25.85 0.33 3.23
CA SER A 48 -25.65 0.51 4.68
C SER A 48 -24.53 -0.37 5.25
N ALA A 49 -24.16 -1.42 4.52
CA ALA A 49 -23.07 -2.32 4.86
C ALA A 49 -22.46 -2.98 3.62
N CYS A 50 -21.14 -3.19 3.66
CA CYS A 50 -20.41 -3.99 2.68
C CYS A 50 -19.58 -5.05 3.40
N THR A 51 -19.76 -6.31 3.01
CA THR A 51 -18.98 -7.45 3.46
C THR A 51 -17.91 -7.77 2.42
N TRP A 52 -16.68 -7.85 2.89
CA TRP A 52 -15.53 -8.28 2.13
C TRP A 52 -15.10 -9.67 2.59
N ASN A 53 -14.95 -10.60 1.65
CA ASN A 53 -14.43 -11.94 1.90
C ASN A 53 -13.16 -12.15 1.09
N PHE A 54 -12.12 -12.66 1.73
CA PHE A 54 -10.85 -13.00 1.08
C PHE A 54 -10.06 -13.96 1.96
N LYS A 55 -8.96 -14.51 1.43
CA LYS A 55 -7.95 -15.22 2.22
C LYS A 55 -6.59 -14.54 2.09
N ILE A 56 -5.82 -14.60 3.16
CA ILE A 56 -4.43 -14.11 3.23
C ILE A 56 -3.53 -15.34 3.14
N ASN A 57 -2.82 -15.49 2.01
CA ASN A 57 -1.88 -16.58 1.80
C ASN A 57 -0.45 -16.02 1.78
N THR A 58 0.34 -16.37 2.79
CA THR A 58 1.76 -15.98 2.88
C THR A 58 2.70 -17.01 2.29
N HIS A 59 2.16 -18.12 1.75
CA HIS A 59 2.89 -19.27 1.21
C HIS A 59 3.85 -19.95 2.21
N THR A 60 3.68 -19.67 3.49
CA THR A 60 4.46 -20.29 4.58
C THR A 60 3.60 -21.13 5.52
N ALA A 61 2.28 -20.98 5.43
CA ALA A 61 1.28 -21.69 6.20
C ALA A 61 -0.06 -21.72 5.43
N ALA A 62 -1.07 -22.40 5.98
CA ALA A 62 -2.41 -22.39 5.42
C ALA A 62 -2.98 -20.97 5.31
N ALA A 63 -3.68 -20.69 4.21
CA ALA A 63 -4.28 -19.38 3.96
C ALA A 63 -5.34 -19.04 5.03
N THR A 64 -5.24 -17.84 5.60
CA THR A 64 -6.16 -17.38 6.65
C THR A 64 -7.37 -16.70 6.02
N GLY A 65 -8.57 -17.24 6.26
CA GLY A 65 -9.82 -16.61 5.82
C GLY A 65 -10.14 -15.35 6.61
N CYS A 66 -10.67 -14.34 5.93
CA CYS A 66 -11.08 -13.09 6.54
C CYS A 66 -12.46 -12.65 6.02
N LYS A 67 -13.36 -12.37 6.98
CA LYS A 67 -14.65 -11.72 6.74
C LYS A 67 -14.60 -10.35 7.38
N TYR A 68 -14.56 -9.31 6.55
CA TYR A 68 -14.40 -7.93 6.97
C TYR A 68 -15.65 -7.12 6.61
N VAL A 69 -16.34 -6.56 7.59
CA VAL A 69 -17.61 -5.86 7.39
C VAL A 69 -17.44 -4.38 7.67
N VAL A 70 -17.74 -3.55 6.67
CA VAL A 70 -17.83 -2.09 6.79
C VAL A 70 -19.30 -1.72 6.90
N LYS A 71 -19.67 -0.89 7.88
CA LYS A 71 -21.05 -0.43 8.10
C LYS A 71 -21.12 1.09 8.09
N GLY A 72 -22.28 1.64 7.77
CA GLY A 72 -22.60 3.06 7.78
C GLY A 72 -23.21 3.52 6.46
N SER A 73 -23.61 4.79 6.42
CA SER A 73 -24.04 5.41 5.16
C SER A 73 -22.92 5.34 4.13
N ASN A 74 -23.28 4.97 2.90
CA ASN A 74 -22.36 4.80 1.78
C ASN A 74 -21.18 3.85 2.09
N ALA A 75 -21.47 2.68 2.65
CA ALA A 75 -20.47 1.73 3.15
C ALA A 75 -19.45 1.29 2.08
N SER A 76 -19.81 1.30 0.80
CA SER A 76 -18.91 0.97 -0.32
C SER A 76 -17.76 1.97 -0.50
N GLN A 77 -17.89 3.19 0.03
CA GLN A 77 -16.92 4.28 -0.11
C GLN A 77 -16.41 4.78 1.25
N ARG A 78 -16.38 3.88 2.24
CA ARG A 78 -16.08 4.22 3.63
C ARG A 78 -14.84 3.48 4.13
N ASN A 79 -14.14 4.14 5.05
CA ASN A 79 -13.07 3.52 5.83
C ASN A 79 -13.65 2.51 6.82
N GLY A 80 -12.87 1.52 7.22
CA GLY A 80 -13.32 0.56 8.23
C GLY A 80 -12.20 -0.04 9.05
N GLY A 81 -12.61 -0.96 9.92
CA GLY A 81 -11.74 -1.64 10.87
C GLY A 81 -11.43 -0.79 12.11
N PRO A 82 -10.52 -1.26 12.96
CA PRO A 82 -9.75 -2.51 12.82
C PRO A 82 -10.60 -3.77 13.04
N VAL A 83 -10.31 -4.84 12.30
CA VAL A 83 -10.89 -6.18 12.48
C VAL A 83 -9.76 -7.21 12.56
N LYS A 84 -9.93 -8.22 13.40
CA LYS A 84 -9.01 -9.36 13.51
C LYS A 84 -9.44 -10.50 12.60
N CYS A 85 -8.48 -11.05 11.85
CA CYS A 85 -8.64 -12.23 11.01
C CYS A 85 -7.45 -13.16 11.27
N GLY A 86 -7.60 -14.09 12.21
CA GLY A 86 -6.45 -14.87 12.72
C GLY A 86 -5.38 -13.95 13.29
N ASP A 87 -4.13 -14.15 12.85
CA ASP A 87 -2.96 -13.35 13.26
C ASP A 87 -2.87 -11.97 12.59
N TYR A 88 -3.85 -11.61 11.76
CA TYR A 88 -3.84 -10.36 11.00
C TYR A 88 -4.82 -9.34 11.57
N THR A 89 -4.41 -8.08 11.55
CA THR A 89 -5.25 -6.91 11.84
C THR A 89 -5.49 -6.15 10.56
N ILE A 90 -6.77 -5.92 10.23
CA ILE A 90 -7.20 -5.36 8.96
C ILE A 90 -7.89 -4.02 9.19
N THR A 91 -7.45 -2.99 8.50
CA THR A 91 -8.20 -1.74 8.30
C THR A 91 -8.35 -1.48 6.81
N SER A 92 -9.25 -0.57 6.43
CA SER A 92 -9.37 -0.13 5.04
C SER A 92 -9.61 1.37 4.93
N GLY A 93 -9.13 1.95 3.84
CA GLY A 93 -9.42 3.33 3.43
C GLY A 93 -9.96 3.37 2.01
N TRP A 94 -11.02 4.14 1.78
CA TRP A 94 -11.51 4.43 0.42
C TRP A 94 -10.95 5.77 -0.08
N SER A 95 -10.60 5.83 -1.36
CA SER A 95 -10.20 7.07 -2.03
C SER A 95 -10.91 7.21 -3.36
N GLY A 96 -11.47 8.40 -3.57
CA GLY A 96 -12.04 8.86 -4.83
C GLY A 96 -11.15 9.87 -5.57
N GLN A 97 -9.86 9.98 -5.21
CA GLN A 97 -8.96 11.04 -5.67
C GLN A 97 -8.79 11.12 -7.20
N PHE A 98 -9.07 10.04 -7.92
CA PHE A 98 -8.94 9.95 -9.39
C PHE A 98 -10.25 10.27 -10.13
N GLY A 99 -11.18 10.94 -9.45
CA GLY A 99 -12.43 11.42 -10.02
C GLY A 99 -13.58 10.40 -10.01
N PRO A 100 -14.77 10.81 -10.48
CA PRO A 100 -15.98 10.00 -10.43
C PRO A 100 -15.82 8.65 -11.14
N GLY A 101 -16.23 7.57 -10.47
CA GLY A 101 -16.17 6.20 -11.01
C GLY A 101 -14.77 5.56 -11.01
N ASN A 102 -13.75 6.25 -10.50
CA ASN A 102 -12.38 5.73 -10.35
C ASN A 102 -11.98 5.59 -8.86
N GLY A 103 -12.98 5.34 -8.01
CA GLY A 103 -12.75 5.04 -6.60
C GLY A 103 -12.09 3.68 -6.38
N PHE A 104 -11.35 3.55 -5.29
CA PHE A 104 -10.74 2.31 -4.87
C PHE A 104 -10.65 2.21 -3.34
N THR A 105 -10.61 0.99 -2.84
CA THR A 105 -10.38 0.69 -1.43
C THR A 105 -9.00 0.06 -1.27
N THR A 106 -8.19 0.63 -0.38
CA THR A 106 -6.91 0.04 0.05
C THR A 106 -7.08 -0.55 1.43
N PHE A 107 -6.64 -1.78 1.61
CA PHE A 107 -6.56 -2.46 2.89
C PHE A 107 -5.18 -2.23 3.50
N SER A 108 -5.09 -2.17 4.82
CA SER A 108 -3.85 -2.40 5.55
C SER A 108 -3.97 -3.74 6.25
N VAL A 109 -3.17 -4.72 5.81
CA VAL A 109 -3.17 -6.08 6.36
C VAL A 109 -1.90 -6.24 7.17
N VAL A 110 -2.00 -6.14 8.50
CA VAL A 110 -0.86 -6.16 9.41
C VAL A 110 -0.78 -7.52 10.10
N SER A 111 0.36 -8.21 9.99
CA SER A 111 0.60 -9.45 10.74
C SER A 111 1.14 -9.19 12.14
N SER A 112 0.98 -10.18 13.03
CA SER A 112 1.61 -10.22 14.35
C SER A 112 3.14 -10.08 14.32
N LYS A 113 3.79 -10.42 13.19
CA LYS A 113 5.25 -10.29 12.96
C LYS A 113 5.69 -8.87 12.59
N ARG A 114 4.83 -7.86 12.76
CA ARG A 114 5.08 -6.46 12.37
C ARG A 114 5.39 -6.30 10.89
N GLN A 115 4.72 -7.06 10.04
CA GLN A 115 4.76 -6.90 8.59
C GLN A 115 3.42 -6.41 8.08
N ILE A 116 3.40 -5.68 6.97
CA ILE A 116 2.20 -5.08 6.39
C ILE A 116 2.21 -5.21 4.86
N VAL A 117 1.04 -5.49 4.28
CA VAL A 117 0.78 -5.29 2.84
C VAL A 117 -0.39 -4.33 2.65
N TRP A 118 -0.43 -3.67 1.49
CA TRP A 118 -1.49 -2.74 1.10
C TRP A 118 -2.27 -3.16 -0.15
N PRO A 119 -3.13 -4.20 -0.06
CA PRO A 119 -3.96 -4.61 -1.18
C PRO A 119 -4.93 -3.51 -1.57
N ALA A 120 -5.03 -3.21 -2.86
CA ALA A 120 -5.93 -2.18 -3.39
C ALA A 120 -6.85 -2.76 -4.46
N TYR A 121 -8.13 -2.41 -4.38
CA TYR A 121 -9.14 -2.86 -5.33
C TYR A 121 -10.03 -1.68 -5.75
N THR A 122 -10.14 -1.48 -7.06
CA THR A 122 -11.04 -0.48 -7.64
C THR A 122 -12.49 -0.86 -7.41
N ASP A 123 -13.38 0.14 -7.33
CA ASP A 123 -14.81 -0.11 -7.23
C ASP A 123 -15.33 -0.95 -8.40
N LYS A 124 -14.74 -0.79 -9.61
CA LYS A 124 -15.05 -1.58 -10.80
C LYS A 124 -14.72 -3.07 -10.63
N GLN A 125 -13.60 -3.40 -9.99
CA GLN A 125 -13.21 -4.80 -9.74
C GLN A 125 -14.18 -5.52 -8.79
N VAL A 126 -14.83 -4.79 -7.88
CA VAL A 126 -15.58 -5.38 -6.76
C VAL A 126 -17.07 -5.01 -6.71
N SER A 127 -17.59 -4.28 -7.70
CA SER A 127 -18.96 -3.75 -7.72
C SER A 127 -20.07 -4.81 -7.86
N SER A 128 -19.75 -6.03 -8.25
CA SER A 128 -20.74 -7.04 -8.66
C SER A 128 -20.88 -8.24 -7.72
N GLY A 129 -20.23 -8.21 -6.56
CA GLY A 129 -20.18 -9.42 -5.71
C GLY A 129 -19.39 -10.56 -6.36
N LYS A 130 -18.67 -10.31 -7.45
CA LYS A 130 -17.82 -11.33 -8.09
C LYS A 130 -16.48 -11.41 -7.38
N VAL A 131 -15.89 -12.60 -7.45
CA VAL A 131 -14.51 -12.82 -7.01
C VAL A 131 -13.58 -12.16 -8.01
N VAL A 132 -12.65 -11.33 -7.52
CA VAL A 132 -11.60 -10.71 -8.33
C VAL A 132 -10.66 -11.80 -8.85
N LYS A 133 -10.41 -11.77 -10.16
CA LYS A 133 -9.46 -12.65 -10.84
C LYS A 133 -8.55 -11.83 -11.78
N PRO A 134 -7.25 -12.15 -11.88
CA PRO A 134 -6.53 -13.10 -11.02
C PRO A 134 -6.44 -12.61 -9.57
N ASN A 135 -6.05 -13.50 -8.65
CA ASN A 135 -5.65 -13.10 -7.31
C ASN A 135 -4.45 -12.14 -7.40
N GLN A 136 -4.33 -11.21 -6.45
CA GLN A 136 -3.25 -10.21 -6.46
C GLN A 136 -2.22 -10.55 -5.37
N SER A 137 -0.94 -10.35 -5.69
CA SER A 137 0.19 -10.58 -4.77
C SER A 137 0.88 -9.27 -4.43
N TYR A 138 1.35 -9.16 -3.19
CA TYR A 138 1.95 -7.94 -2.65
C TYR A 138 3.18 -8.29 -1.82
N THR A 139 4.28 -7.57 -2.04
CA THR A 139 5.48 -7.72 -1.22
C THR A 139 5.23 -7.07 0.14
N PRO A 140 5.37 -7.80 1.26
CA PRO A 140 5.23 -7.22 2.59
C PRO A 140 6.35 -6.22 2.89
N ALA A 141 6.02 -5.16 3.61
CA ALA A 141 6.98 -4.27 4.26
C ALA A 141 7.07 -4.60 5.75
N ASN A 142 8.24 -4.42 6.34
CA ASN A 142 8.44 -4.36 7.78
C ASN A 142 7.91 -3.03 8.31
N LEU A 143 7.23 -3.06 9.44
CA LEU A 143 6.93 -1.84 10.19
C LEU A 143 8.20 -1.36 10.90
N PRO A 144 8.44 -0.03 10.97
CA PRO A 144 9.54 0.53 11.75
C PRO A 144 9.55 -0.01 13.17
N LYS A 145 10.73 -0.22 13.76
CA LYS A 145 10.87 -0.67 15.15
C LYS A 145 10.75 0.50 16.11
#